data_AF-A0A812M6T4-F1
#
_entry.id   AF-A0A812M6T4-F1
#
_cell.length_a   1.000
_cell.length_b   1.000
_cell.length_c   1.000
_cell.angle_alpha   90.00
_cell.angle_beta   90.00
_cell.angle_gamma   90.00
#
_symmetry.space_group_name_H-M   'P 1'
#
loop_
_entity.id
_entity.type
_entity.pdbx_description
1 polymer ?
#
loop_
_entity_poly.entity_id
_entity_poly.type
_entity_poly.pdbx_seq_one_letter_code
_entity_poly.pdbx_strand_id
1 'polypeptide(L)'
;MAPSLRLLSDCELGDDSAVGLEIAADLREGEAAVAQARERCLSRLAAEVLAPLDQRLATHEQVREAVRQRQRLAKFSTSARMDVAMLRKGEVSETGLRSLSGLGGPLEEAEARLKDDMQRASEPDEQVFLQLTQLKATSIDCIKNPWAALVQIQSEYFMAQQVAWAPLGEAFDDYGGLQSVRVT
;
A
#
# COMPACT_ATOMS: atom_id res chain seq x y z
N MET A 1 -15.97 11.97 -18.26
CA MET A 1 -15.42 10.82 -19.01
C MET A 1 -15.38 11.23 -20.46
N ALA A 2 -14.21 11.17 -21.11
CA ALA A 2 -14.15 11.36 -22.55
C ALA A 2 -15.01 10.28 -23.23
N PRO A 3 -15.86 10.64 -24.22
CA PRO A 3 -16.70 9.68 -24.92
C PRO A 3 -15.83 8.61 -25.60
N SER A 4 -16.31 7.37 -25.63
CA SER A 4 -15.65 6.32 -26.41
C SER A 4 -15.75 6.66 -27.90
N LEU A 5 -14.61 6.72 -28.58
CA LEU A 5 -14.47 6.92 -30.03
C LEU A 5 -15.34 5.94 -30.85
N ARG A 6 -15.70 4.77 -30.30
CA ARG A 6 -16.61 3.80 -30.94
C ARG A 6 -17.93 4.43 -31.38
N LEU A 7 -18.45 5.38 -30.60
CA LEU A 7 -19.68 6.09 -30.97
C LEU A 7 -19.52 6.98 -32.20
N LEU A 8 -18.30 7.40 -32.54
CA LEU A 8 -17.99 8.15 -33.76
C LEU A 8 -17.69 7.20 -34.94
N SER A 9 -17.14 6.01 -34.67
CA SER A 9 -16.97 4.93 -35.66
C SER A 9 -18.29 4.31 -36.11
N ASP A 10 -19.30 4.24 -35.23
CA ASP A 10 -20.61 3.66 -35.53
C ASP A 10 -21.54 4.64 -36.26
N CYS A 11 -21.26 5.95 -36.16
CA CYS A 11 -21.87 6.99 -36.97
C CYS A 11 -21.20 7.02 -38.34
N GLU A 12 -21.64 6.10 -39.20
CA GLU A 12 -21.42 6.13 -40.65
C GLU A 12 -19.95 5.86 -41.05
N LEU A 13 -19.74 4.64 -41.56
CA LEU A 13 -18.90 4.44 -42.74
C LEU A 13 -19.26 5.55 -43.74
N GLY A 14 -18.55 6.67 -43.68
CA GLY A 14 -18.87 7.89 -44.43
C GLY A 14 -19.00 7.58 -45.91
N ASP A 15 -19.84 8.35 -46.62
CA ASP A 15 -20.34 8.29 -48.01
C ASP A 15 -19.49 7.58 -49.12
N ASP A 16 -18.80 6.48 -48.83
CA ASP A 16 -17.66 5.88 -49.53
C ASP A 16 -16.61 6.88 -50.06
N SER A 17 -16.58 8.09 -49.50
CA SER A 17 -15.65 9.13 -49.92
C SER A 17 -14.24 8.84 -49.40
N ALA A 18 -13.22 9.10 -50.23
CA ALA A 18 -11.82 8.86 -49.87
C ALA A 18 -11.43 9.50 -48.53
N VAL A 19 -11.99 10.67 -48.23
CA VAL A 19 -11.66 11.44 -47.02
C VAL A 19 -12.42 10.91 -45.79
N GLY A 20 -13.65 10.39 -45.96
CA GLY A 20 -14.35 9.68 -44.88
C GLY A 20 -13.66 8.38 -44.46
N LEU A 21 -13.07 7.67 -45.44
CA LEU A 21 -12.28 6.47 -45.18
C LEU A 21 -10.96 6.77 -44.43
N GLU A 22 -10.33 7.92 -44.73
CA GLU A 22 -9.12 8.41 -44.07
C GLU A 22 -9.41 8.77 -42.60
N ILE A 23 -10.45 9.57 -42.34
CA ILE A 23 -10.90 9.90 -40.97
C ILE A 23 -11.24 8.63 -40.18
N ALA A 24 -11.92 7.66 -40.80
CA ALA A 24 -12.26 6.40 -40.16
C ALA A 24 -11.04 5.51 -39.87
N ALA A 25 -9.95 5.65 -40.63
CA ALA A 25 -8.69 4.99 -40.33
C ALA A 25 -7.99 5.65 -39.13
N ASP A 26 -7.92 6.99 -39.12
CA ASP A 26 -7.31 7.76 -38.03
C ASP A 26 -8.05 7.58 -36.70
N LEU A 27 -9.39 7.53 -36.73
CA LEU A 27 -10.21 7.22 -35.55
C LEU A 27 -9.87 5.83 -34.97
N ARG A 28 -9.71 4.82 -35.83
CA ARG A 28 -9.38 3.45 -35.41
C ARG A 28 -7.96 3.35 -34.85
N GLU A 29 -7.01 4.06 -35.45
CA GLU A 29 -5.64 4.12 -34.95
C GLU A 29 -5.56 4.84 -33.60
N GLY A 30 -6.26 5.98 -33.47
CA GLY A 30 -6.39 6.72 -32.21
C GLY A 30 -7.05 5.87 -31.11
N GLU A 31 -8.09 5.11 -31.44
CA GLU A 31 -8.71 4.14 -30.53
C GLU A 31 -7.74 3.09 -30.02
N ALA A 32 -7.00 2.45 -30.93
CA ALA A 32 -6.05 1.41 -30.58
C ALA A 32 -4.93 1.98 -29.69
N ALA A 33 -4.42 3.17 -30.01
CA ALA A 33 -3.40 3.84 -29.23
C ALA A 33 -3.88 4.19 -27.81
N VAL A 34 -5.09 4.73 -27.67
CA VAL A 34 -5.69 5.05 -26.35
C VAL A 34 -5.98 3.77 -25.56
N ALA A 35 -6.46 2.72 -26.20
CA ALA A 35 -6.72 1.43 -25.55
C ALA A 35 -5.43 0.81 -25.01
N GLN A 36 -4.35 0.83 -25.81
CA GLN A 36 -3.04 0.33 -25.39
C GLN A 36 -2.44 1.19 -24.26
N ALA A 37 -2.57 2.51 -24.35
CA ALA A 37 -2.13 3.41 -23.29
C ALA A 37 -2.90 3.17 -21.98
N ARG A 38 -4.21 2.94 -22.08
CA ARG A 38 -5.07 2.59 -20.93
C ARG A 38 -4.62 1.30 -20.27
N GLU A 39 -4.40 0.24 -21.03
CA GLU A 39 -3.94 -1.06 -20.51
C GLU A 39 -2.61 -0.91 -19.77
N ARG A 40 -1.64 -0.22 -20.36
CA ARG A 40 -0.34 0.09 -19.74
C ARG A 40 -0.50 0.91 -18.46
N CYS A 41 -1.35 1.93 -18.45
CA CYS A 41 -1.60 2.74 -17.27
C CYS A 41 -2.26 1.94 -16.15
N LEU A 42 -3.18 1.02 -16.48
CA LEU A 42 -3.82 0.14 -15.50
C LEU A 42 -2.83 -0.86 -14.89
N SER A 43 -1.95 -1.47 -15.70
CA SER A 43 -0.92 -2.38 -15.18
C SER A 43 0.05 -1.65 -14.25
N ARG A 44 0.46 -0.43 -14.61
CA ARG A 44 1.30 0.42 -13.76
C ARG A 44 0.60 0.86 -12.49
N LEU A 45 -0.68 1.22 -12.55
CA LEU A 45 -1.46 1.59 -11.36
C LEU A 45 -1.53 0.43 -10.36
N ALA A 46 -1.73 -0.80 -10.85
CA ALA A 46 -1.70 -1.99 -10.01
C ALA A 46 -0.30 -2.20 -9.36
N ALA A 47 0.77 -2.08 -10.14
CA ALA A 47 2.12 -2.38 -9.68
C ALA A 47 2.77 -1.28 -8.82
N GLU A 48 2.56 -0.01 -9.16
CA GLU A 48 3.29 1.14 -8.59
C GLU A 48 2.48 1.88 -7.52
N VAL A 49 1.15 1.71 -7.50
CA VAL A 49 0.27 2.39 -6.54
C VAL A 49 -0.39 1.39 -5.61
N LEU A 50 -1.13 0.42 -6.14
CA LEU A 50 -1.91 -0.51 -5.31
C LEU A 50 -1.01 -1.49 -4.55
N ALA A 51 -0.11 -2.21 -5.24
CA ALA A 51 0.73 -3.20 -4.60
C ALA A 51 1.60 -2.65 -3.45
N PRO A 52 2.23 -1.45 -3.55
CA PRO A 52 2.96 -0.88 -2.42
C PRO A 52 2.07 -0.48 -1.24
N LEU A 53 0.83 -0.03 -1.49
CA LEU A 53 -0.13 0.27 -0.43
C LEU A 53 -0.59 -1.01 0.27
N ASP A 54 -0.89 -2.07 -0.48
CA ASP A 54 -1.27 -3.37 0.06
C ASP A 54 -0.14 -3.99 0.90
N GLN A 55 1.09 -3.92 0.40
CA GLN A 55 2.28 -4.35 1.15
C GLN A 55 2.41 -3.54 2.46
N ARG A 56 2.17 -2.23 2.41
CA ARG A 56 2.24 -1.40 3.61
C ARG A 56 1.17 -1.78 4.64
N LEU A 57 -0.05 -2.05 4.21
CA LEU A 57 -1.14 -2.53 5.07
C LEU A 57 -0.78 -3.87 5.73
N ALA A 58 -0.21 -4.80 4.96
CA ALA A 58 0.26 -6.09 5.47
C ALA A 58 1.33 -5.92 6.55
N THR A 59 2.33 -5.05 6.33
CA THR A 59 3.34 -4.72 7.34
C THR A 59 2.71 -4.15 8.62
N HIS A 60 1.72 -3.26 8.50
CA HIS A 60 1.01 -2.72 9.67
C HIS A 60 0.23 -3.78 10.44
N GLU A 61 -0.34 -4.80 9.78
CA GLU A 61 -0.97 -5.93 10.49
C GLU A 61 0.07 -6.79 11.23
N GLN A 62 1.22 -7.08 10.60
CA GLN A 62 2.30 -7.82 11.24
C GLN A 62 2.80 -7.13 12.52
N VAL A 63 3.00 -5.81 12.47
CA VAL A 63 3.39 -5.03 13.65
C VAL A 63 2.30 -5.05 14.72
N ARG A 64 1.03 -4.96 14.34
CA ARG A 64 -0.08 -5.08 15.31
C ARG A 64 -0.08 -6.43 16.01
N GLU A 65 0.17 -7.52 15.30
CA GLU A 65 0.27 -8.84 15.93
C GLU A 65 1.49 -8.97 16.85
N ALA A 66 2.65 -8.45 16.43
CA ALA A 66 3.85 -8.42 17.28
C ALA A 66 3.61 -7.64 18.58
N VAL A 67 2.90 -6.49 18.52
CA VAL A 67 2.50 -5.72 19.70
C VAL A 67 1.55 -6.52 20.60
N ARG A 68 0.57 -7.23 20.04
CA ARG A 68 -0.33 -8.09 20.83
C ARG A 68 0.44 -9.23 21.51
N GLN A 69 1.37 -9.87 20.81
CA GLN A 69 2.21 -10.92 21.37
C GLN A 69 3.08 -10.38 22.52
N ARG A 70 3.72 -9.23 22.32
CA ARG A 70 4.43 -8.50 23.38
C ARG A 70 3.55 -8.26 24.60
N GLN A 71 2.32 -7.77 24.40
CA GLN A 71 1.39 -7.52 25.51
C GLN A 71 1.00 -8.82 26.25
N ARG A 72 0.85 -9.94 25.54
CA ARG A 72 0.60 -11.25 26.18
C ARG A 72 1.78 -11.67 27.05
N LEU A 73 3.01 -11.54 26.54
CA LEU A 73 4.23 -11.90 27.27
C LEU A 73 4.52 -10.96 28.46
N ALA A 74 4.21 -9.67 28.31
CA ALA A 74 4.32 -8.70 29.39
C ALA A 74 3.42 -9.07 30.59
N LYS A 75 2.26 -9.69 30.37
CA LYS A 75 1.38 -10.16 31.46
C LYS A 75 2.03 -11.28 32.28
N PHE A 76 2.67 -12.24 31.63
CA PHE A 76 3.39 -13.33 32.32
C PHE A 76 4.53 -12.79 33.18
N SER A 77 5.38 -11.93 32.61
CA SER A 77 6.46 -11.30 33.39
C SER A 77 5.94 -10.44 34.55
N THR A 78 4.78 -9.77 34.39
CA THR A 78 4.16 -9.02 35.49
C THR A 78 3.68 -9.94 36.60
N SER A 79 3.03 -11.07 36.25
CA SER A 79 2.61 -12.08 37.22
C SER A 79 3.80 -12.66 37.97
N ALA A 80 4.86 -13.06 37.26
CA ALA A 80 6.08 -13.60 37.86
C ALA A 80 6.75 -12.60 38.82
N ARG A 81 6.74 -11.30 38.51
CA ARG A 81 7.22 -10.24 39.42
C ARG A 81 6.38 -10.15 40.69
N MET A 82 5.06 -10.28 40.58
CA MET A 82 4.17 -10.27 41.74
C MET A 82 4.39 -11.50 42.62
N ASP A 83 4.59 -12.67 42.04
CA ASP A 83 4.88 -13.91 42.76
C ASP A 83 6.19 -13.81 43.55
N VAL A 84 7.27 -13.33 42.92
CA VAL A 84 8.55 -13.07 43.60
C VAL A 84 8.38 -12.03 44.73
N ALA A 85 7.63 -10.95 44.49
CA ALA A 85 7.38 -9.93 45.51
C ALA A 85 6.57 -10.47 46.70
N MET A 86 5.56 -11.31 46.45
CA MET A 86 4.76 -11.97 47.49
C MET A 86 5.61 -12.94 48.32
N LEU A 87 6.42 -13.77 47.67
CA LEU A 87 7.29 -14.74 48.35
C LEU A 87 8.37 -14.06 49.20
N ARG A 88 9.01 -13.01 48.68
CA ARG A 88 9.97 -12.19 49.46
C ARG A 88 9.31 -11.52 50.66
N LYS A 89 8.06 -11.08 50.54
CA LYS A 89 7.31 -10.51 51.67
C LYS A 89 6.93 -11.59 52.70
N GLY A 90 6.52 -12.77 52.24
CA GLY A 90 6.18 -13.92 53.10
C GLY A 90 7.36 -14.45 53.91
N GLU A 91 8.54 -14.58 53.28
CA GLU A 91 9.78 -14.94 53.99
C GLU A 91 10.16 -13.95 55.09
N VAL A 92 9.84 -12.67 54.92
CA VAL A 92 10.14 -11.61 55.91
C VAL A 92 9.11 -11.56 57.05
N SER A 93 7.89 -12.09 56.85
CA SER A 93 6.76 -11.76 57.71
C SER A 93 6.28 -12.85 58.68
N GLU A 94 6.63 -14.14 58.53
CA GLU A 94 6.05 -15.18 59.39
C GLU A 94 7.00 -15.87 60.37
N THR A 95 8.31 -15.92 60.14
CA THR A 95 9.26 -16.38 61.16
C THR A 95 10.65 -15.82 60.85
N GLY A 96 11.27 -15.08 61.77
CA GLY A 96 12.68 -14.67 61.68
C GLY A 96 13.71 -15.81 61.67
N LEU A 97 13.27 -17.03 61.40
CA LEU A 97 14.06 -18.23 61.19
C LEU A 97 14.11 -18.50 59.69
N ARG A 98 15.27 -18.22 59.07
CA ARG A 98 15.58 -18.66 57.71
C ARG A 98 15.31 -20.16 57.59
N SER A 99 14.38 -20.54 56.72
CA SER A 99 14.16 -21.94 56.35
C SER A 99 15.45 -22.51 55.76
N LEU A 100 16.11 -23.42 56.48
CA LEU A 100 17.32 -24.13 56.07
C LEU A 100 16.99 -25.31 55.13
N SER A 101 16.06 -25.11 54.19
CA SER A 101 15.72 -26.08 53.15
C SER A 101 16.79 -26.03 52.05
N GLY A 102 17.79 -26.92 52.15
CA GLY A 102 18.93 -27.05 51.21
C GLY A 102 18.61 -27.64 49.84
N LEU A 103 17.39 -27.47 49.34
CA LEU A 103 16.96 -27.79 47.97
C LEU A 103 16.10 -26.60 47.53
N GLY A 104 16.44 -26.01 46.38
CA GLY A 104 15.99 -24.67 45.96
C GLY A 104 14.55 -24.34 46.35
N GLY A 105 14.40 -23.29 47.16
CA GLY A 105 13.12 -22.92 47.74
C GLY A 105 12.12 -22.37 46.71
N PRO A 106 10.84 -22.25 47.07
CA PRO A 106 9.80 -21.68 46.19
C PRO A 106 10.15 -20.28 45.68
N LEU A 107 10.97 -19.52 46.41
CA LEU A 107 11.51 -18.23 45.94
C LEU A 107 12.50 -18.40 44.79
N GLU A 108 13.42 -19.36 44.87
CA GLU A 108 14.44 -19.61 43.84
C GLU A 108 13.80 -20.09 42.53
N GLU A 109 12.77 -20.95 42.63
CA GLU A 109 11.96 -21.34 41.47
C GLU A 109 11.20 -20.16 40.86
N ALA A 110 10.61 -19.28 41.67
CA ALA A 110 9.91 -18.09 41.20
C ALA A 110 10.86 -17.08 40.53
N GLU A 111 12.08 -16.91 41.07
CA GLU A 111 13.12 -16.08 40.47
C GLU A 111 13.64 -16.65 39.14
N ALA A 112 13.79 -17.97 39.05
CA ALA A 112 14.15 -18.64 37.79
C ALA A 112 13.06 -18.45 36.72
N ARG A 113 11.78 -18.60 37.09
CA ARG A 113 10.63 -18.35 36.19
C ARG A 113 10.57 -16.89 35.75
N LEU A 114 10.78 -15.94 36.67
CA LEU A 114 10.83 -14.52 36.34
C LEU A 114 11.94 -14.22 35.32
N LYS A 115 13.12 -14.82 35.48
CA LYS A 115 14.24 -14.63 34.55
C LYS A 115 13.92 -15.18 33.16
N ASP A 116 13.36 -16.39 33.07
CA ASP A 116 12.93 -17.00 31.81
C ASP A 116 11.84 -16.15 31.13
N ASP A 117 10.81 -15.73 31.86
CA ASP A 117 9.73 -14.88 31.33
C ASP A 117 10.23 -13.51 30.87
N MET A 118 11.17 -12.90 31.60
CA MET A 118 11.77 -11.63 31.19
C MET A 118 12.64 -11.77 29.94
N GLN A 119 13.38 -12.87 29.80
CA GLN A 119 14.17 -13.15 28.61
C GLN A 119 13.27 -13.43 27.38
N ARG A 120 12.17 -14.17 27.56
CA ARG A 120 11.17 -14.36 26.51
C ARG A 120 10.44 -13.09 26.11
N ALA A 121 10.31 -12.14 27.03
CA ALA A 121 9.70 -10.84 26.74
C ALA A 121 10.67 -9.85 26.06
N SER A 122 11.99 -9.99 26.23
CA SER A 122 12.94 -9.03 25.64
C SER A 122 13.04 -9.11 24.13
N GLU A 123 12.99 -10.32 23.56
CA GLU A 123 13.06 -10.53 22.10
C GLU A 123 11.90 -9.84 21.32
N PRO A 124 10.62 -10.05 21.67
CA PRO A 124 9.52 -9.38 20.98
C PRO A 124 9.48 -7.86 21.26
N ASP A 125 9.98 -7.41 22.42
CA ASP A 125 10.10 -5.98 22.72
C ASP A 125 11.08 -5.30 21.76
N GLU A 126 12.26 -5.90 21.55
CA GLU A 126 13.25 -5.43 20.59
C GLU A 126 12.71 -5.47 19.17
N GLN A 127 12.07 -6.58 18.78
CA GLN A 127 11.49 -6.73 17.45
C GLN A 127 10.43 -5.66 17.15
N VAL A 128 9.50 -5.40 18.08
CA VAL A 128 8.49 -4.35 17.93
C VAL A 128 9.13 -2.97 17.83
N PHE A 129 10.15 -2.69 18.64
CA PHE A 129 10.86 -1.41 18.59
C PHE A 129 11.53 -1.18 17.23
N LEU A 130 12.24 -2.18 16.71
CA LEU A 130 12.89 -2.12 15.39
C LEU A 130 11.86 -1.91 14.28
N GLN A 131 10.77 -2.67 14.29
CA GLN A 131 9.69 -2.55 13.31
C GLN A 131 9.02 -1.17 13.33
N LEU A 132 8.71 -0.62 14.51
CA LEU A 132 8.12 0.70 14.64
C LEU A 132 9.07 1.82 14.16
N THR A 133 10.37 1.67 14.44
CA THR A 133 11.40 2.61 13.99
C THR A 133 11.52 2.59 12.47
N GLN A 134 11.51 1.40 11.86
CA GLN A 134 11.51 1.24 10.41
C GLN A 134 10.24 1.79 9.76
N LEU A 135 9.06 1.55 10.34
CA LEU A 135 7.79 2.11 9.87
C LEU A 135 7.82 3.63 9.88
N LYS A 136 8.40 4.23 10.92
CA LYS A 136 8.56 5.69 11.03
C LYS A 136 9.51 6.21 9.95
N ALA A 137 10.67 5.58 9.78
CA ALA A 137 11.68 6.01 8.83
C ALA A 137 11.16 6.01 7.38
N THR A 138 10.31 5.05 7.03
CA THR A 138 9.76 4.89 5.67
C THR A 138 8.39 5.53 5.48
N SER A 139 7.79 6.11 6.52
CA SER A 139 6.38 6.56 6.50
C SER A 139 6.07 7.56 5.38
N ILE A 140 6.95 8.54 5.17
CA ILE A 140 6.75 9.61 4.17
C ILE A 140 6.88 9.04 2.76
N ASP A 141 7.93 8.26 2.51
CA ASP A 141 8.22 7.71 1.18
C ASP A 141 7.16 6.70 0.73
N CYS A 142 6.61 5.91 1.67
CA CYS A 142 5.51 5.00 1.39
C CYS A 142 4.22 5.70 0.90
N ILE A 143 4.05 6.99 1.17
CA ILE A 143 2.92 7.78 0.67
C ILE A 143 3.36 8.53 -0.58
N LYS A 144 4.49 9.23 -0.50
CA LYS A 144 4.99 10.09 -1.56
C LYS A 144 5.19 9.31 -2.88
N ASN A 145 5.75 8.11 -2.83
CA ASN A 145 6.09 7.36 -4.03
C ASN A 145 4.83 6.88 -4.79
N PRO A 146 3.82 6.24 -4.16
CA PRO A 146 2.55 5.93 -4.83
C PRO A 146 1.83 7.17 -5.37
N TRP A 147 1.85 8.28 -4.65
CA TRP A 147 1.23 9.53 -5.13
C TRP A 147 1.94 10.11 -6.34
N ALA A 148 3.28 10.14 -6.34
CA ALA A 148 4.06 10.58 -7.48
C ALA A 148 3.81 9.68 -8.70
N ALA A 149 3.79 8.36 -8.51
CA ALA A 149 3.48 7.39 -9.55
C ALA A 149 2.06 7.60 -10.11
N LEU A 150 1.07 7.84 -9.25
CA LEU A 150 -0.31 8.11 -9.68
C LEU A 150 -0.40 9.34 -10.58
N VAL A 151 0.23 10.46 -10.18
CA VAL A 151 0.24 11.69 -10.99
C VAL A 151 0.94 11.46 -12.31
N GLN A 152 2.06 10.74 -12.32
CA GLN A 152 2.77 10.41 -13.53
C GLN A 152 1.92 9.57 -14.50
N ILE A 153 1.29 8.49 -14.00
CA ILE A 153 0.40 7.61 -14.78
C ILE A 153 -0.77 8.41 -15.36
N GLN A 154 -1.37 9.30 -14.57
CA GLN A 154 -2.46 10.16 -15.04
C GLN A 154 -1.99 11.09 -16.16
N SER A 155 -0.83 11.72 -15.99
CA SER A 155 -0.28 12.62 -17.01
C SER A 155 0.02 11.89 -18.31
N GLU A 156 0.62 10.69 -18.25
CA GLU A 156 0.88 9.86 -19.43
C GLU A 156 -0.41 9.44 -20.14
N TYR A 157 -1.45 9.08 -19.39
CA TYR A 157 -2.74 8.73 -19.99
C TYR A 157 -3.37 9.93 -20.72
N PHE A 158 -3.38 11.12 -20.11
CA PHE A 158 -3.93 12.31 -20.75
C PHE A 158 -3.12 12.77 -21.95
N MET A 159 -1.79 12.64 -21.91
CA MET A 159 -0.94 12.90 -23.07
C MET A 159 -1.24 11.93 -24.22
N ALA A 160 -1.42 10.64 -23.93
CA ALA A 160 -1.78 9.66 -24.95
C ALA A 160 -3.16 9.95 -25.56
N GLN A 161 -4.12 10.40 -24.75
CA GLN A 161 -5.41 10.87 -25.26
C GLN A 161 -5.23 12.10 -26.14
N GLN A 162 -4.50 13.12 -25.70
CA GLN A 162 -4.28 14.34 -26.48
C GLN A 162 -3.66 14.04 -27.85
N VAL A 163 -2.65 13.17 -27.89
CA VAL A 163 -2.00 12.75 -29.15
C VAL A 163 -2.98 12.01 -30.05
N ALA A 164 -3.84 11.14 -29.51
CA ALA A 164 -4.82 10.41 -30.30
C ALA A 164 -5.96 11.31 -30.84
N TRP A 165 -6.30 12.40 -30.14
CA TRP A 165 -7.37 13.32 -30.54
C TRP A 165 -6.88 14.51 -31.38
N ALA A 166 -5.59 14.84 -31.37
CA ALA A 166 -5.05 16.00 -32.10
C ALA A 166 -5.29 15.92 -33.63
N PRO A 167 -5.03 14.79 -34.32
CA PRO A 167 -5.27 14.67 -35.76
C PRO A 167 -6.75 14.83 -36.13
N LEU A 168 -7.66 14.39 -35.26
CA LEU A 168 -9.10 14.55 -35.47
C LEU A 168 -9.51 16.02 -35.37
N GLY A 169 -8.93 16.77 -34.43
CA GLY A 169 -9.15 18.22 -34.34
C GLY A 169 -8.71 18.95 -35.61
N GLU A 170 -7.51 18.63 -36.11
CA GLU A 170 -6.99 19.19 -37.37
C GLU A 170 -7.87 18.81 -38.57
N ALA A 171 -8.30 17.55 -38.67
CA ALA A 171 -9.20 17.09 -39.72
C ALA A 171 -10.56 17.82 -39.69
N PHE A 172 -11.15 18.03 -38.52
CA PHE A 172 -12.41 18.78 -38.41
C PHE A 172 -12.25 20.27 -38.75
N ASP A 173 -11.13 20.89 -38.36
CA ASP A 173 -10.84 22.29 -38.70
C ASP A 173 -10.65 22.48 -40.21
N ASP A 174 -9.93 21.58 -40.87
CA ASP A 174 -9.73 21.60 -42.33
C ASP A 174 -11.07 21.44 -43.08
N TYR A 175 -11.95 20.57 -42.60
CA TYR A 175 -13.30 20.40 -43.15
C TYR A 175 -14.19 21.64 -42.97
N GLY A 176 -14.15 22.27 -41.80
CA GLY A 176 -14.86 23.53 -41.54
C GLY A 176 -14.34 24.66 -42.43
N GLY A 177 -13.03 24.71 -42.67
CA GLY A 177 -12.39 25.64 -43.60
C GLY A 177 -12.83 25.41 -45.05
N LEU A 178 -12.86 24.16 -45.51
CA LEU A 178 -13.29 23.79 -46.87
C LEU A 178 -14.77 24.09 -47.15
N GLN A 179 -15.65 24.00 -46.15
CA GLN A 179 -17.05 24.41 -46.31
C GLN A 179 -17.20 25.93 -46.45
N SER A 180 -16.36 26.73 -45.77
CA SER A 180 -16.41 28.19 -45.89
C SER A 180 -16.00 28.70 -47.28
N VAL A 181 -15.10 27.99 -47.96
CA VAL A 181 -14.60 28.34 -49.30
C VAL A 181 -15.58 27.96 -50.42
N ARG A 182 -16.46 26.98 -50.21
CA ARG A 182 -17.47 26.56 -51.21
C ARG A 182 -18.72 27.43 -51.25
N VAL A 183 -18.89 28.37 -50.32
CA VAL A 183 -20.09 29.23 -50.19
C VAL A 183 -19.86 30.65 -50.73
N THR A 184 -18.67 30.96 -51.26
CA THR A 184 -18.34 32.21 -51.97
C THR A 184 -18.14 31.97 -53.46
#